data_AF-W1XEF8-F1
#
_entry.id   AF-W1XEF8-F1
#
_cell.length_a   1.000
_cell.length_b   1.000
_cell.length_c   1.000
_cell.angle_alpha   90.00
_cell.angle_beta   90.00
_cell.angle_gamma   90.00
#
_symmetry.space_group_name_H-M   'P 1'
#
loop_
_entity.id
_entity.type
_entity.pdbx_description
1 polymer ?
#
loop_
_entity_poly.entity_id
_entity_poly.type
_entity_poly.pdbx_seq_one_letter_code
_entity_poly.pdbx_strand_id
1 'polypeptide(L)'
;LSRKPEVTWYGWDGDHLTTVQTDSTRIQTVYEPGSFTPLIRIETDNGEREKTQRRSLAEKLQQEGSEDGHGVVFPAELVRLLDRLEGEIRADRVSSESRAWLAQCGLTVEQLEKQVEPEYTPARKVHLYHCDHRGLPLALISEDGNTAWSGEYDEWGNLLNE
;
A
#
# COMPACT_ATOMS: atom_id res chain seq x y z
N LEU A 1 -10.07 33.77 2.94
CA LEU A 1 -9.30 32.51 2.80
C LEU A 1 -10.28 31.36 2.95
N SER A 2 -10.66 30.70 1.85
CA SER A 2 -11.51 29.51 1.91
C SER A 2 -10.63 28.32 2.28
N ARG A 3 -10.72 27.85 3.52
CA ARG A 3 -9.97 26.67 3.97
C ARG A 3 -10.69 25.44 3.41
N LYS A 4 -9.97 24.61 2.66
CA LYS A 4 -10.50 23.35 2.13
C LYS A 4 -10.96 22.49 3.33
N PRO A 5 -12.16 21.88 3.30
CA PRO A 5 -12.62 21.04 4.40
C PRO A 5 -11.68 19.83 4.53
N GLU A 6 -11.30 19.52 5.78
CA GLU A 6 -10.55 18.30 6.10
C GLU A 6 -11.53 17.13 6.12
N VAL A 7 -11.20 16.05 5.40
CA VAL A 7 -12.03 14.85 5.32
C VAL A 7 -11.28 13.70 6.00
N THR A 8 -12.00 12.98 6.86
CA THR A 8 -11.50 11.76 7.49
C THR A 8 -12.38 10.58 7.08
N TRP A 9 -11.77 9.53 6.54
CA TRP A 9 -12.41 8.27 6.20
C TRP A 9 -12.16 7.23 7.29
N TYR A 10 -13.20 6.46 7.62
CA TYR A 10 -13.17 5.41 8.62
C TYR A 10 -13.51 4.08 7.94
N GLY A 11 -12.59 3.11 8.03
CA GLY A 11 -12.75 1.76 7.50
C GLY A 11 -13.00 0.78 8.62
N TRP A 12 -14.07 0.01 8.49
CA TRP A 12 -14.54 -0.95 9.49
C TRP A 12 -14.44 -2.39 8.95
N ASP A 13 -14.08 -3.32 9.83
CA ASP A 13 -14.20 -4.77 9.62
C ASP A 13 -15.10 -5.33 10.73
N GLY A 14 -16.36 -5.63 10.39
CA GLY A 14 -17.39 -5.86 11.39
C GLY A 14 -17.51 -4.66 12.34
N ASP A 15 -17.29 -4.91 13.64
CA ASP A 15 -17.33 -3.89 14.70
C ASP A 15 -15.97 -3.23 14.97
N HIS A 16 -14.90 -3.63 14.26
CA HIS A 16 -13.56 -3.11 14.48
C HIS A 16 -13.25 -1.93 13.55
N LEU A 17 -12.86 -0.79 14.13
CA LEU A 17 -12.32 0.33 13.35
C LEU A 17 -10.87 0.02 12.93
N THR A 18 -10.70 -0.56 11.75
CA THR A 18 -9.40 -1.06 11.29
C THR A 18 -8.60 -0.02 10.51
N THR A 19 -9.23 1.03 9.99
CA THR A 19 -8.55 2.09 9.23
C THR A 19 -9.10 3.47 9.59
N VAL A 20 -8.21 4.42 9.85
CA VAL A 20 -8.51 5.85 9.85
C VAL A 20 -7.61 6.51 8.81
N GLN A 21 -8.19 7.28 7.91
CA GLN A 21 -7.44 7.95 6.86
C GLN A 21 -7.81 9.42 6.80
N THR A 22 -6.81 10.29 6.82
CA THR A 22 -6.92 11.72 6.55
C THR A 22 -6.34 12.01 5.16
N ASP A 23 -6.26 13.29 4.79
CA ASP A 23 -5.57 13.72 3.58
C ASP A 23 -4.06 13.39 3.60
N SER A 24 -3.43 13.36 4.77
CA SER A 24 -1.97 13.17 4.91
C SER A 24 -1.56 11.76 5.34
N THR A 25 -2.39 11.04 6.07
CA THR A 25 -1.95 9.84 6.78
C THR A 25 -3.04 8.79 6.81
N ARG A 26 -2.64 7.52 6.66
CA ARG A 26 -3.46 6.35 6.96
C ARG A 26 -2.92 5.65 8.19
N ILE A 27 -3.78 5.44 9.17
CA ILE A 27 -3.54 4.61 10.34
C ILE A 27 -4.34 3.32 10.16
N GLN A 28 -3.69 2.17 10.33
CA GLN A 28 -4.34 0.88 10.38
C GLN A 28 -4.09 0.22 11.74
N THR A 29 -5.14 -0.38 12.30
CA THR A 29 -5.06 -1.09 13.58
C THR A 29 -5.38 -2.55 13.35
N VAL A 30 -4.51 -3.44 13.82
CA VAL A 30 -4.74 -4.88 13.88
C VAL A 30 -5.18 -5.23 15.30
N TYR A 31 -6.26 -5.99 15.41
CA TYR A 31 -6.85 -6.40 16.68
C TYR A 31 -6.56 -7.87 16.97
N GLU A 32 -6.63 -8.24 18.25
CA GLU A 32 -6.64 -9.63 18.68
C GLU A 32 -7.90 -10.34 18.17
N PRO A 33 -7.80 -11.58 17.64
CA PRO A 33 -8.96 -12.30 17.13
C PRO A 33 -10.09 -12.46 18.17
N GLY A 34 -11.30 -12.04 17.81
CA GLY A 34 -12.48 -12.15 18.69
C GLY A 34 -12.51 -11.18 19.87
N SER A 35 -11.65 -10.15 19.87
CA SER A 35 -11.49 -9.19 20.95
C SER A 35 -11.38 -7.76 20.40
N PHE A 36 -11.59 -6.74 21.24
CA PHE A 36 -11.34 -5.33 20.90
C PHE A 36 -9.94 -4.86 21.32
N THR A 37 -9.12 -5.74 21.90
CA THR A 37 -7.72 -5.45 22.23
C THR A 37 -6.92 -5.14 20.94
N PRO A 38 -6.42 -3.91 20.77
CA PRO A 38 -5.54 -3.63 19.64
C PRO A 38 -4.15 -4.20 19.91
N LEU A 39 -3.49 -4.68 18.85
CA LEU A 39 -2.15 -5.28 18.93
C LEU A 39 -1.11 -4.42 18.22
N ILE A 40 -1.41 -3.98 17.00
CA ILE A 40 -0.47 -3.28 16.14
C ILE A 40 -1.14 -2.04 15.56
N ARG A 41 -0.42 -0.92 15.59
CA ARG A 41 -0.75 0.30 14.87
C ARG A 41 0.26 0.53 13.76
N ILE A 42 -0.22 0.68 12.54
CA ILE A 42 0.60 0.94 11.35
C ILE A 42 0.22 2.31 10.82
N GLU A 43 1.16 3.24 10.85
CA GLU A 43 1.00 4.57 10.26
C GLU A 43 1.74 4.63 8.94
N THR A 44 1.06 5.08 7.89
CA THR A 44 1.65 5.27 6.57
C THR A 44 1.30 6.66 6.08
N ASP A 45 2.30 7.43 5.66
CA ASP A 45 2.09 8.70 4.97
C ASP A 45 1.40 8.44 3.62
N ASN A 46 0.43 9.27 3.23
CA ASN A 46 -0.28 9.06 1.97
C ASN A 46 0.63 9.25 0.75
N GLY A 47 1.65 10.12 0.81
CA GLY A 47 2.66 10.24 -0.24
C GLY A 47 3.53 8.98 -0.37
N GLU A 48 3.77 8.26 0.73
CA GLU A 48 4.43 6.94 0.67
C GLU A 48 3.52 5.89 0.01
N ARG A 49 2.20 5.94 0.26
CA ARG A 49 1.21 5.06 -0.39
C ARG A 49 1.10 5.32 -1.89
N GLU A 50 1.14 6.59 -2.29
CA GLU A 50 1.08 6.98 -3.71
C GLU A 50 2.26 6.42 -4.50
N LYS A 51 3.44 6.30 -3.89
CA LYS A 51 4.60 5.63 -4.52
C LYS A 51 4.40 4.14 -4.79
N THR A 52 3.41 3.50 -4.16
CA THR A 52 3.02 2.11 -4.48
C THR A 52 2.25 2.03 -5.79
N GLN A 53 1.66 3.13 -6.27
CA GLN A 53 1.01 3.17 -7.58
C GLN A 53 2.09 3.14 -8.66
N ARG A 54 2.17 2.00 -9.34
CA ARG A 54 3.09 1.75 -10.45
C ARG A 54 2.35 1.77 -11.77
N ARG A 55 3.04 2.21 -12.82
CA ARG A 55 2.55 2.08 -14.19
C ARG A 55 2.66 0.62 -14.62
N SER A 56 1.67 0.14 -15.37
CA SER A 56 1.78 -1.16 -16.03
C SER A 56 2.83 -1.11 -17.12
N LEU A 57 3.31 -2.28 -17.53
CA LEU A 57 4.23 -2.43 -18.65
C LEU A 57 3.64 -1.84 -19.93
N ALA A 58 2.33 -2.02 -20.14
CA ALA A 58 1.62 -1.44 -21.26
C ALA A 58 1.62 0.10 -21.21
N GLU A 59 1.33 0.69 -20.05
CA GLU A 59 1.34 2.14 -19.87
C GLU A 59 2.73 2.74 -20.11
N LYS A 60 3.77 2.09 -19.57
CA LYS A 60 5.15 2.54 -19.74
C LYS A 60 5.60 2.49 -21.20
N LEU A 61 5.38 1.37 -21.89
CA LEU A 61 5.73 1.21 -23.31
C LEU A 61 4.94 2.17 -24.20
N GLN A 62 3.67 2.42 -23.88
CA GLN A 62 2.85 3.37 -24.61
C GLN A 62 3.38 4.80 -24.48
N GLN A 63 3.86 5.17 -23.28
CA GLN A 63 4.45 6.49 -23.03
C GLN A 63 5.81 6.66 -23.71
N GLU A 64 6.67 5.63 -23.68
CA GLU A 64 7.98 5.65 -24.33
C GLU A 64 7.88 5.70 -25.86
N GLY A 65 6.88 5.04 -26.46
CA GLY A 65 6.64 5.08 -27.91
C GLY A 65 6.02 6.38 -28.43
N SER A 66 5.70 7.34 -27.56
CA SER A 66 5.05 8.61 -27.90
C SER A 66 6.07 9.75 -28.09
N GLU A 67 7.16 9.50 -28.82
CA GLU A 67 8.29 10.44 -29.00
C GLU A 67 7.89 11.78 -29.65
N ASP A 68 6.82 11.82 -30.46
CA ASP A 68 6.39 13.03 -31.20
C ASP A 68 5.16 13.75 -30.61
N GLY A 69 4.73 13.40 -29.39
CA GLY A 69 3.52 13.98 -28.76
C GLY A 69 2.19 13.54 -29.39
N HIS A 70 2.23 12.70 -30.42
CA HIS A 70 1.08 11.92 -30.86
C HIS A 70 1.00 10.66 -30.01
N GLY A 71 0.08 10.66 -29.03
CA GLY A 71 -0.13 9.52 -28.15
C GLY A 71 -0.44 8.25 -28.95
N VAL A 72 0.51 7.32 -28.98
CA VAL A 72 0.23 5.95 -29.41
C VAL A 72 -0.77 5.39 -28.39
N VAL A 73 -1.87 4.81 -28.86
CA VAL A 73 -2.83 4.11 -28.00
C VAL A 73 -2.79 2.65 -28.38
N PHE A 74 -2.42 1.79 -27.44
CA PHE A 74 -2.40 0.36 -27.68
C PHE A 74 -3.83 -0.20 -27.82
N PRO A 75 -4.08 -1.10 -28.78
CA PRO A 75 -5.32 -1.86 -28.82
C PRO A 75 -5.52 -2.65 -27.52
N ALA A 76 -6.77 -2.83 -27.10
CA ALA A 76 -7.10 -3.51 -25.84
C ALA A 76 -6.51 -4.93 -25.73
N GLU A 77 -6.42 -5.65 -26.84
CA GLU A 77 -5.83 -6.99 -26.86
C GLU A 77 -4.33 -6.96 -26.57
N LEU A 78 -3.61 -5.97 -27.10
CA LEU A 78 -2.18 -5.80 -26.81
C LEU A 78 -1.97 -5.42 -25.34
N VAL A 79 -2.81 -4.55 -24.77
CA VAL A 79 -2.77 -4.23 -23.35
C VAL A 79 -2.95 -5.49 -22.50
N ARG A 80 -3.95 -6.33 -22.82
CA ARG A 80 -4.17 -7.60 -22.10
C ARG A 80 -2.99 -8.56 -22.21
N LEU A 81 -2.35 -8.66 -23.37
CA LEU A 81 -1.17 -9.50 -23.56
C LEU A 81 0.02 -8.99 -22.73
N LEU A 82 0.24 -7.67 -22.71
CA LEU A 82 1.28 -7.03 -21.91
C LEU A 82 1.00 -7.17 -20.41
N ASP A 83 -0.23 -6.99 -19.95
CA ASP A 83 -0.63 -7.19 -18.56
C ASP A 83 -0.41 -8.66 -18.11
N ARG A 84 -0.76 -9.62 -18.99
CA ARG A 84 -0.48 -11.05 -18.74
C ARG A 84 1.03 -11.28 -18.62
N LEU A 85 1.80 -10.79 -19.59
CA LEU A 85 3.25 -10.96 -19.62
C LEU A 85 3.93 -10.33 -18.39
N GLU A 86 3.53 -9.13 -18.01
CA GLU A 86 4.01 -8.45 -16.81
C GLU A 86 3.73 -9.29 -15.54
N GLY A 87 2.54 -9.89 -15.44
CA GLY A 87 2.21 -10.83 -14.37
C GLY A 87 3.09 -12.08 -14.37
N GLU A 88 3.36 -12.64 -15.54
CA GLU A 88 4.25 -13.80 -15.69
C GLU A 88 5.71 -13.48 -15.33
N ILE A 89 6.20 -12.31 -15.75
CA ILE A 89 7.54 -11.80 -15.41
C ILE A 89 7.67 -11.63 -13.90
N ARG A 90 6.71 -10.96 -13.26
CA ARG A 90 6.72 -10.77 -11.80
C ARG A 90 6.66 -12.08 -11.02
N ALA A 91 5.98 -13.08 -11.57
CA ALA A 91 5.88 -14.41 -10.98
C ALA A 91 7.09 -15.30 -11.28
N ASP A 92 8.10 -14.81 -12.00
CA ASP A 92 9.27 -15.54 -12.50
C ASP A 92 8.88 -16.83 -13.26
N ARG A 93 7.78 -16.76 -14.02
CA ARG A 93 7.13 -17.90 -14.68
C ARG A 93 6.60 -17.56 -16.06
N VAL A 94 7.45 -16.97 -16.91
CA VAL A 94 7.10 -16.63 -18.30
C VAL A 94 6.77 -17.87 -19.13
N SER A 95 5.56 -17.86 -19.71
CA SER A 95 5.04 -18.99 -20.48
C SER A 95 5.77 -19.19 -21.81
N SER A 96 5.71 -20.40 -22.35
CA SER A 96 6.27 -20.70 -23.68
C SER A 96 5.57 -19.90 -24.78
N GLU A 97 4.27 -19.64 -24.63
CA GLU A 97 3.48 -18.80 -25.52
C GLU A 97 4.01 -17.37 -25.54
N SER A 98 4.19 -16.76 -24.36
CA SER A 98 4.75 -15.42 -24.21
C SER A 98 6.17 -15.32 -24.77
N ARG A 99 7.02 -16.33 -24.52
CA ARG A 99 8.38 -16.38 -25.09
C ARG A 99 8.37 -16.46 -26.62
N ALA A 100 7.48 -17.27 -27.19
CA ALA A 100 7.34 -17.39 -28.64
C ALA A 100 6.84 -16.09 -29.27
N TRP A 101 5.87 -15.42 -28.63
CA TRP A 101 5.38 -14.11 -29.06
C TRP A 101 6.48 -13.04 -29.00
N LEU A 102 7.22 -12.96 -27.90
CA LEU A 102 8.36 -12.03 -27.78
C LEU A 102 9.41 -12.29 -28.86
N ALA A 103 9.75 -13.55 -29.13
CA ALA A 103 10.70 -13.91 -30.18
C ALA A 103 10.22 -13.49 -31.58
N GLN A 104 8.92 -13.59 -31.87
CA GLN A 104 8.33 -13.09 -33.12
C GLN A 104 8.43 -11.57 -33.23
N CYS A 105 8.35 -10.86 -32.11
CA CYS A 105 8.55 -9.42 -32.03
C CYS A 105 10.04 -9.00 -32.00
N GLY A 106 10.98 -9.94 -31.96
CA GLY A 106 12.42 -9.65 -31.83
C GLY A 106 12.81 -9.15 -30.43
N LEU A 107 12.01 -9.43 -29.41
CA LEU A 107 12.19 -9.02 -28.03
C LEU A 107 12.61 -10.21 -27.15
N THR A 108 13.29 -9.93 -26.04
CA THR A 108 13.59 -10.93 -25.01
C THR A 108 12.86 -10.64 -23.70
N VAL A 109 12.79 -11.65 -22.84
CA VAL A 109 12.19 -11.51 -21.50
C VAL A 109 13.01 -10.52 -20.67
N GLU A 110 14.34 -10.60 -20.72
CA GLU A 110 15.26 -9.74 -19.96
C GLU A 110 15.14 -8.27 -20.35
N GLN A 111 14.78 -7.98 -21.61
CA GLN A 111 14.51 -6.60 -22.05
C GLN A 111 13.23 -6.07 -21.41
N LEU A 112 12.17 -6.88 -21.37
CA LEU A 112 10.87 -6.49 -20.81
C LEU A 112 10.92 -6.44 -19.29
N GLU A 113 11.67 -7.32 -18.63
CA GLU A 113 11.96 -7.28 -17.20
C GLU A 113 12.53 -5.95 -16.76
N LYS A 114 13.47 -5.38 -17.52
CA LYS A 114 14.03 -4.04 -17.24
C LYS A 114 13.00 -2.93 -17.40
N GLN A 115 11.91 -3.18 -18.13
CA GLN A 115 10.83 -2.22 -18.30
C GLN A 115 9.78 -2.32 -17.21
N VAL A 116 9.57 -3.48 -16.60
CA VAL A 116 8.63 -3.63 -15.48
C VAL A 116 9.07 -2.75 -14.32
N GLU A 117 8.19 -1.85 -13.88
CA GLU A 117 8.45 -1.04 -12.70
C GLU A 117 8.56 -1.94 -11.45
N PRO A 118 9.64 -1.77 -10.65
CA PRO A 118 9.85 -2.59 -9.48
C PRO A 118 8.75 -2.37 -8.43
N GLU A 119 8.52 -3.37 -7.61
CA GLU A 119 7.59 -3.23 -6.49
C GLU A 119 8.19 -2.34 -5.39
N TYR A 120 7.42 -1.32 -4.99
CA TYR A 120 7.82 -0.42 -3.92
C TYR A 120 7.11 -0.79 -2.62
N THR A 121 7.89 -1.11 -1.59
CA THR A 121 7.38 -1.26 -0.23
C THR A 121 7.35 0.13 0.42
N PRO A 122 6.17 0.68 0.73
CA PRO A 122 6.09 2.01 1.31
C PRO A 122 6.68 2.04 2.71
N ALA A 123 7.33 3.14 3.08
CA ALA A 123 7.79 3.33 4.43
C ALA A 123 6.59 3.45 5.39
N ARG A 124 6.68 2.79 6.54
CA ARG A 124 5.62 2.77 7.56
C ARG A 124 6.24 2.93 8.93
N LYS A 125 5.51 3.55 9.86
CA LYS A 125 5.82 3.51 11.29
C LYS A 125 4.94 2.45 11.93
N VAL A 126 5.55 1.46 12.56
CA VAL A 126 4.84 0.42 13.29
C VAL A 126 4.98 0.66 14.78
N HIS A 127 3.87 0.53 15.50
CA HIS A 127 3.84 0.55 16.95
C HIS A 127 3.10 -0.69 17.47
N LEU A 128 3.57 -1.20 18.60
CA LEU A 128 2.90 -2.23 19.38
C LEU A 128 2.07 -1.56 20.47
N TYR A 129 0.82 -1.99 20.61
CA TYR A 129 0.00 -1.59 21.73
C TYR A 129 0.42 -2.37 22.99
N HIS A 130 0.69 -1.64 24.06
CA HIS A 130 0.76 -2.20 25.41
C HIS A 130 -0.58 -1.96 26.08
N CYS A 131 -1.30 -3.03 26.40
CA CYS A 131 -2.64 -2.98 26.97
C CYS A 131 -2.68 -3.60 28.37
N ASP A 132 -3.65 -3.18 29.18
CA ASP A 132 -4.00 -3.89 30.42
C ASP A 132 -4.78 -5.20 30.13
N HIS A 133 -5.13 -5.93 31.19
CA HIS A 133 -5.87 -7.20 31.09
C HIS A 133 -7.29 -7.09 30.51
N ARG A 134 -7.83 -5.87 30.36
CA ARG A 134 -9.15 -5.59 29.77
C ARG A 134 -9.04 -5.21 28.29
N GLY A 135 -7.82 -5.09 27.77
CA GLY A 135 -7.54 -4.61 26.43
C GLY A 135 -7.50 -3.08 26.31
N LEU A 136 -7.43 -2.35 27.43
CA LEU A 136 -7.31 -0.89 27.41
C LEU A 136 -5.88 -0.50 27.01
N PRO A 137 -5.67 0.29 25.94
CA PRO A 137 -4.34 0.76 25.54
C PRO A 137 -3.73 1.68 26.60
N LEU A 138 -2.54 1.33 27.10
CA LEU A 138 -1.77 2.13 28.06
C LEU A 138 -0.55 2.80 27.42
N ALA A 139 0.01 2.19 26.36
CA ALA A 139 1.13 2.78 25.63
C ALA A 139 1.22 2.30 24.18
N LEU A 140 1.91 3.07 23.35
CA LEU A 140 2.43 2.67 22.05
C LEU A 140 3.95 2.51 22.15
N ILE A 141 4.44 1.33 21.79
CA ILE A 141 5.86 1.01 21.79
C ILE A 141 6.34 0.99 20.33
N SER A 142 7.36 1.80 19.99
CA SER A 142 7.96 1.82 18.66
C SER A 142 8.72 0.52 18.36
N GLU A 143 9.09 0.29 17.10
CA GLU A 143 9.94 -0.84 16.69
C GLU A 143 11.27 -0.91 17.47
N ASP A 144 11.84 0.25 17.83
CA ASP A 144 13.07 0.34 18.64
C ASP A 144 12.87 0.05 20.15
N GLY A 145 11.65 -0.28 20.59
CA GLY A 145 11.31 -0.55 21.99
C GLY A 145 11.09 0.70 22.85
N ASN A 146 11.08 1.89 22.26
CA ASN A 146 10.80 3.15 22.97
C ASN A 146 9.31 3.37 23.14
N THR A 147 8.92 4.04 24.23
CA THR A 147 7.54 4.52 24.40
C THR A 147 7.32 5.72 23.48
N ALA A 148 6.51 5.53 22.44
CA ALA A 148 6.12 6.59 21.51
C ALA A 148 4.94 7.41 22.05
N TRP A 149 4.13 6.80 22.90
CA TRP A 149 2.96 7.40 23.54
C TRP A 149 2.58 6.58 24.78
N SER A 150 2.04 7.22 25.81
CA SER A 150 1.45 6.57 26.99
C SER A 150 0.21 7.32 27.46
N GLY A 151 -0.73 6.61 28.07
CA GLY A 151 -1.93 7.18 28.65
C GLY A 151 -2.25 6.53 29.99
N GLU A 152 -2.58 7.36 30.98
CA GLU A 152 -3.11 6.89 32.27
C GLU A 152 -4.61 7.14 32.32
N TYR A 153 -5.36 6.16 32.80
CA TYR A 153 -6.81 6.18 32.79
C TYR A 153 -7.39 5.88 34.18
N ASP A 154 -8.54 6.48 34.48
CA ASP A 154 -9.34 6.09 35.64
C ASP A 154 -10.08 4.76 35.42
N GLU A 155 -10.81 4.31 36.44
CA GLU A 155 -11.57 3.06 36.40
C GLU A 155 -12.69 3.04 35.34
N TRP A 156 -13.14 4.22 34.90
CA TRP A 156 -14.18 4.40 33.87
C TRP A 156 -13.61 4.60 32.47
N GLY A 157 -12.28 4.61 32.31
CA GLY A 157 -11.60 4.77 31.03
C GLY A 157 -11.44 6.23 30.59
N ASN A 158 -11.62 7.21 31.49
CA ASN A 158 -11.31 8.61 31.19
C ASN A 158 -9.79 8.83 31.29
N LEU A 159 -9.23 9.56 30.32
CA LEU A 159 -7.81 9.90 30.29
C LEU A 159 -7.48 10.90 31.41
N LEU A 160 -6.51 10.55 32.25
CA LEU A 160 -6.01 11.35 33.36
C LEU A 160 -4.71 12.08 32.99
N ASN A 161 -3.83 11.41 32.25
CA ASN A 161 -2.54 11.95 31.83
C ASN A 161 -2.09 11.34 30.49
N GLU A 162 -1.33 12.13 29.71
CA GLU A 162 -0.73 11.77 28.43
C GLU A 162 0.71 12.32 28.32
#